data_AF-A0A536LUJ8-F1
#
_entry.id   AF-A0A536LUJ8-F1
#
_cell.length_a   1.000
_cell.length_b   1.000
_cell.length_c   1.000
_cell.angle_alpha   90.00
_cell.angle_beta   90.00
_cell.angle_gamma   90.00
#
_symmetry.space_group_name_H-M   'P 1'
#
loop_
_entity.id
_entity.type
_entity.pdbx_description
1 polymer ?
#
loop_
_entity_poly.entity_id
_entity_poly.type
_entity_poly.pdbx_seq_one_letter_code
_entity_poly.pdbx_strand_id
1 'polypeptide(L)'
;MRPTAIESLRAAQAALAELIAPELASAFALDAAQTVQMLLESLASEWDTAAETLSRDNETLSSLLSASGEALTGAPSRNESVAPIVSQIERLRDDRASSLVLSDLASRNGSLRAALESVLVAFEELTGRPGSEMIDEVRNRIYNHLREEAARGWSFWDVSSFRGRMAALQPPPS
;
A
#
# COMPACT_ATOMS: atom_id res chain seq x y z
N MET A 1 -3.37 30.10 8.46
CA MET A 1 -3.20 28.83 7.73
C MET A 1 -2.11 28.03 8.43
N ARG A 2 -2.24 26.69 8.49
CA ARG A 2 -1.13 25.83 8.88
C ARG A 2 -0.25 25.58 7.65
N PRO A 3 1.08 25.56 7.78
CA PRO A 3 1.97 25.29 6.65
C PRO A 3 1.77 23.89 6.10
N THR A 4 1.96 23.72 4.79
CA THR A 4 1.98 22.42 4.13
C THR A 4 3.24 21.62 4.54
N ALA A 5 3.25 20.32 4.27
CA ALA A 5 4.42 19.50 4.58
C ALA A 5 5.65 19.96 3.77
N ILE A 6 5.47 20.31 2.49
CA ILE A 6 6.53 20.87 1.64
C ILE A 6 7.04 22.19 2.22
N GLU A 7 6.14 23.10 2.62
CA GLU A 7 6.52 24.36 3.27
C GLU A 7 7.31 24.11 4.56
N SER A 8 6.94 23.09 5.34
CA SER A 8 7.64 22.71 6.57
C SER A 8 9.04 22.13 6.28
N LEU A 9 9.17 21.30 5.23
CA LEU A 9 10.46 20.76 4.79
C LEU A 9 11.38 21.85 4.24
N ARG A 10 10.84 22.76 3.42
CA ARG A 10 11.58 23.91 2.90
C ARG A 10 12.02 24.86 4.03
N ALA A 11 11.18 25.07 5.04
CA ALA A 11 11.55 25.86 6.22
C ALA A 11 12.66 25.19 7.04
N ALA A 12 12.62 23.86 7.20
CA ALA A 12 13.68 23.11 7.88
C ALA A 12 15.00 23.16 7.11
N GLN A 13 14.97 23.05 5.78
CA GLN A 13 16.14 23.22 4.91
C GLN A 13 16.74 24.63 5.02
N ALA A 14 15.90 25.66 5.05
CA ALA A 14 16.35 27.05 5.23
C ALA A 14 16.99 27.24 6.61
N ALA A 15 16.37 26.73 7.68
CA ALA A 15 16.95 26.79 9.03
C ALA A 15 18.30 26.05 9.12
N LEU A 16 18.41 24.87 8.51
CA LEU A 16 19.65 24.11 8.49
C LEU A 16 20.78 24.87 7.76
N ALA A 17 20.47 25.47 6.61
CA ALA A 17 21.47 26.18 5.80
C ALA A 17 21.85 27.56 6.37
N GLU A 18 20.89 28.32 6.88
CA GLU A 18 21.09 29.72 7.25
C GLU A 18 21.46 29.92 8.73
N LEU A 19 20.98 29.03 9.62
CA LEU A 19 21.14 29.20 11.06
C LEU A 19 22.12 28.19 11.65
N ILE A 20 22.05 26.93 11.22
CA ILE A 20 22.81 25.84 11.84
C ILE A 20 24.17 25.66 11.17
N ALA A 21 24.20 25.49 9.85
CA ALA A 21 25.43 25.21 9.09
C ALA A 21 26.58 26.21 9.33
N PRO A 22 26.34 27.54 9.47
CA PRO A 22 27.41 28.49 9.74
C PRO A 22 28.11 28.33 11.10
N GLU A 23 27.44 27.72 12.07
CA GLU A 23 27.98 27.50 13.43
C GLU A 23 28.77 26.18 13.56
N LEU A 24 28.76 25.34 12.51
CA LEU A 24 29.42 24.03 12.54
C LEU A 24 30.93 24.17 12.32
N ALA A 25 31.71 23.88 13.37
CA ALA A 25 33.16 24.00 13.32
C ALA A 25 33.91 22.72 12.89
N SER A 26 33.25 21.56 12.87
CA SER A 26 33.89 20.28 12.55
C SER A 26 33.52 19.78 11.16
N ALA A 27 34.48 19.17 10.47
CA ALA A 27 34.25 18.56 9.15
C ALA A 27 33.15 17.47 9.19
N PHE A 28 33.10 16.69 10.27
CA PHE A 28 32.04 15.70 10.49
C PHE A 28 30.65 16.34 10.59
N ALA A 29 30.52 17.47 11.32
CA ALA A 29 29.24 18.14 11.47
C ALA A 29 28.77 18.76 10.14
N LEU A 30 29.69 19.33 9.37
CA LEU A 30 29.40 19.85 8.02
C LEU A 30 28.93 18.75 7.06
N ASP A 31 29.60 17.59 7.07
CA ASP A 31 29.20 16.42 6.28
C ASP A 31 27.83 15.86 6.68
N ALA A 32 27.55 15.78 7.99
CA ALA A 32 26.24 15.38 8.49
C ALA A 32 25.15 16.39 8.08
N ALA A 33 25.41 17.70 8.14
CA ALA A 33 24.46 18.72 7.72
C ALA A 33 24.18 18.66 6.22
N GLN A 34 25.20 18.42 5.39
CA GLN A 34 25.03 18.20 3.94
C GLN A 34 24.18 16.95 3.66
N THR A 35 24.45 15.85 4.38
CA THR A 35 23.65 14.62 4.28
C THR A 35 22.19 14.87 4.63
N VAL A 36 21.92 15.58 5.73
CA VAL A 36 20.54 15.94 6.14
C VAL A 36 19.88 16.83 5.09
N GLN A 37 20.59 17.79 4.51
CA GLN A 37 20.06 18.65 3.44
C GLN A 37 19.64 17.84 2.22
N MET A 38 20.48 16.89 1.78
CA MET A 38 20.17 15.97 0.68
C MET A 38 18.96 15.09 0.99
N LEU A 39 18.86 14.57 2.21
CA LEU A 39 17.71 13.75 2.63
C LEU A 39 16.41 14.55 2.64
N LEU A 40 16.44 15.79 3.14
CA LEU A 40 15.28 16.69 3.12
C LEU A 40 14.85 17.05 1.69
N GLU A 41 15.81 17.20 0.76
CA GLU A 41 15.53 17.47 -0.64
C GLU A 41 14.91 16.26 -1.35
N SER A 42 15.46 15.06 -1.10
CA SER A 42 14.86 13.79 -1.56
C SER A 42 13.43 13.65 -1.04
N LEU A 43 13.22 13.88 0.26
CA LEU A 43 11.91 13.76 0.88
C LEU A 43 10.91 14.77 0.30
N ALA A 44 11.33 16.01 0.02
CA ALA A 44 10.45 17.00 -0.62
C ALA A 44 10.06 16.57 -2.05
N SER A 45 11.02 16.05 -2.83
CA SER A 45 10.76 15.53 -4.18
C SER A 45 9.84 14.30 -4.17
N GLU A 46 10.02 13.41 -3.20
CA GLU A 46 9.15 12.25 -3.00
C GLU A 46 7.73 12.69 -2.61
N TRP A 47 7.63 13.67 -1.72
CA TRP A 47 6.35 14.21 -1.27
C TRP A 47 5.54 14.86 -2.40
N ASP A 48 6.20 15.54 -3.33
CA ASP A 48 5.56 16.14 -4.52
C ASP A 48 4.86 15.08 -5.39
N THR A 49 5.39 13.86 -5.45
CA THR A 49 4.86 12.77 -6.28
C THR A 49 4.04 11.74 -5.50
N ALA A 50 4.09 11.80 -4.16
CA ALA A 50 3.45 10.82 -3.28
C ALA A 50 1.93 10.76 -3.44
N ALA A 51 1.27 11.91 -3.63
CA ALA A 51 -0.18 11.96 -3.75
C ALA A 51 -0.66 11.32 -5.06
N GLU A 52 0.02 11.64 -6.16
CA GLU A 52 -0.27 11.03 -7.46
C GLU A 52 -0.01 9.53 -7.45
N THR A 53 1.11 9.10 -6.86
CA THR A 53 1.44 7.67 -6.82
C THR A 53 0.48 6.89 -5.93
N LEU A 54 0.15 7.39 -4.73
CA LEU A 54 -0.86 6.76 -3.87
C LEU A 54 -2.25 6.74 -4.53
N SER A 55 -2.59 7.75 -5.31
CA SER A 55 -3.84 7.77 -6.09
C SER A 55 -3.87 6.62 -7.09
N ARG A 56 -2.81 6.46 -7.89
CA ARG A 56 -2.70 5.37 -8.88
C ARG A 56 -2.68 3.99 -8.23
N ASP A 57 -2.03 3.85 -7.08
CA ASP A 57 -2.03 2.60 -6.32
C ASP A 57 -3.44 2.26 -5.83
N ASN A 58 -4.16 3.25 -5.30
CA ASN A 58 -5.55 3.06 -4.87
C ASN A 58 -6.47 2.65 -6.02
N GLU A 59 -6.28 3.21 -7.21
CA GLU A 59 -7.01 2.81 -8.43
C GLU A 59 -6.70 1.36 -8.82
N THR A 60 -5.43 0.99 -8.82
CA THR A 60 -4.97 -0.36 -9.15
C THR A 60 -5.54 -1.40 -8.17
N LEU A 61 -5.43 -1.14 -6.86
CA LEU A 61 -5.97 -2.01 -5.82
C LEU A 61 -7.50 -2.11 -5.91
N SER A 62 -8.19 -1.00 -6.19
CA SER A 62 -9.64 -1.00 -6.36
C SER A 62 -10.07 -1.84 -7.58
N SER A 63 -9.30 -1.79 -8.67
CA SER A 63 -9.53 -2.63 -9.86
C SER A 63 -9.34 -4.11 -9.56
N LEU A 64 -8.26 -4.47 -8.85
CA LEU A 64 -8.00 -5.85 -8.43
C LEU A 64 -9.09 -6.38 -7.50
N LEU A 65 -9.54 -5.58 -6.52
CA LEU A 65 -10.64 -5.95 -5.63
C LEU A 65 -11.97 -6.10 -6.36
N SER A 66 -12.25 -5.25 -7.36
CA SER A 66 -13.46 -5.37 -8.17
C SER A 66 -13.47 -6.68 -8.95
N ALA A 67 -12.37 -7.01 -9.64
CA ALA A 67 -12.22 -8.30 -10.33
C ALA A 67 -12.31 -9.49 -9.35
N SER A 68 -11.81 -9.32 -8.14
CA SER A 68 -11.90 -10.34 -7.10
C SER A 68 -13.33 -10.56 -6.62
N GLY A 69 -14.11 -9.49 -6.43
CA GLY A 69 -15.53 -9.58 -6.08
C GLY A 69 -16.33 -10.31 -7.17
N GLU A 70 -16.06 -10.03 -8.44
CA GLU A 70 -16.65 -10.76 -9.57
C GLU A 70 -16.26 -12.25 -9.54
N ALA A 71 -14.99 -12.58 -9.32
CA ALA A 71 -14.50 -13.95 -9.21
C ALA A 71 -15.18 -14.73 -8.06
N LEU A 72 -15.31 -14.09 -6.89
CA LEU A 72 -15.91 -14.68 -5.70
C LEU A 72 -17.43 -14.88 -5.85
N THR A 73 -18.13 -13.98 -6.55
CA THR A 73 -19.58 -14.10 -6.77
C THR A 73 -19.94 -15.15 -7.81
N GLY A 74 -19.06 -15.38 -8.80
CA GLY A 74 -19.22 -16.42 -9.81
C GLY A 74 -18.80 -17.84 -9.38
N ALA A 75 -18.18 -17.99 -8.20
CA ALA A 75 -17.64 -19.26 -7.75
C ALA A 75 -18.75 -20.31 -7.45
N PRO A 76 -18.54 -21.59 -7.82
CA PRO A 76 -19.58 -22.63 -7.78
C PRO A 76 -20.03 -23.06 -6.37
N SER A 77 -19.36 -22.60 -5.33
CA SER A 77 -19.78 -22.77 -3.94
C SER A 77 -19.93 -21.39 -3.31
N ARG A 78 -21.18 -20.92 -3.13
CA ARG A 78 -21.52 -19.79 -2.25
C ARG A 78 -21.14 -20.15 -0.82
N ASN A 79 -19.85 -20.09 -0.53
CA ASN A 79 -19.32 -20.32 0.78
C ASN A 79 -19.77 -19.15 1.65
N GLU A 80 -20.51 -19.40 2.74
CA GLU A 80 -20.92 -18.36 3.69
C GLU A 80 -19.71 -17.57 4.24
N SER A 81 -18.52 -18.18 4.21
CA SER A 81 -17.23 -17.56 4.55
C SER A 81 -16.78 -16.44 3.60
N VAL A 82 -17.27 -16.41 2.35
CA VAL A 82 -16.85 -15.44 1.32
C VAL A 82 -17.77 -14.22 1.26
N ALA A 83 -19.03 -14.36 1.68
CA ALA A 83 -20.00 -13.26 1.75
C ALA A 83 -19.47 -12.00 2.48
N PRO A 84 -18.81 -12.08 3.66
CA PRO A 84 -18.28 -10.89 4.32
C PRO A 84 -17.18 -10.19 3.52
N ILE A 85 -16.37 -10.94 2.77
CA ILE A 85 -15.31 -10.40 1.91
C ILE A 85 -15.92 -9.64 0.74
N VAL A 86 -16.93 -10.21 0.08
CA VAL A 86 -17.66 -9.54 -1.01
C VAL A 86 -18.32 -8.25 -0.51
N SER A 87 -19.00 -8.28 0.63
CA SER A 87 -19.59 -7.07 1.23
C SER A 87 -18.54 -6.02 1.60
N GLN A 88 -17.35 -6.43 2.04
CA GLN A 88 -16.25 -5.50 2.31
C GLN A 88 -15.75 -4.83 1.01
N ILE A 89 -15.60 -5.59 -0.08
CA ILE A 89 -15.21 -5.08 -1.39
C ILE A 89 -16.23 -4.05 -1.90
N GLU A 90 -17.53 -4.36 -1.78
CA GLU A 90 -18.60 -3.45 -2.22
C GLU A 90 -18.58 -2.13 -1.44
N ARG A 91 -18.41 -2.18 -0.11
CA ARG A 91 -18.27 -0.95 0.70
C ARG A 91 -17.09 -0.09 0.28
N LEU A 92 -15.93 -0.71 0.02
CA LEU A 92 -14.72 0.01 -0.40
C LEU A 92 -14.84 0.58 -1.82
N ARG A 93 -15.65 -0.06 -2.68
CA ARG A 93 -15.98 0.46 -4.01
C ARG A 93 -16.86 1.70 -3.91
N ASP A 94 -17.82 1.71 -3.00
CA ASP A 94 -18.75 2.84 -2.83
C ASP A 94 -18.07 4.02 -2.12
N ASP A 95 -17.06 3.76 -1.29
CA ASP A 95 -16.21 4.78 -0.65
C ASP A 95 -15.19 5.38 -1.63
N ARG A 96 -15.60 5.77 -2.85
CA ARG A 96 -14.77 6.56 -3.79
C ARG A 96 -14.63 8.01 -3.31
N ALA A 97 -14.03 8.22 -2.15
CA ALA A 97 -13.58 9.53 -1.72
C ALA A 97 -12.63 10.14 -2.79
N SER A 98 -13.01 11.31 -3.32
CA SER A 98 -12.25 12.12 -4.29
C SER A 98 -11.15 12.96 -3.65
N SER A 99 -10.78 12.64 -2.41
CA SER A 99 -9.77 13.40 -1.66
C SER A 99 -8.38 13.15 -2.24
N LEU A 100 -7.68 14.25 -2.55
CA LEU A 100 -6.25 14.24 -2.90
C LEU A 100 -5.37 14.50 -1.66
N VAL A 101 -5.95 14.50 -0.47
CA VAL A 101 -5.20 14.66 0.78
C VAL A 101 -4.43 13.36 1.04
N LEU A 102 -3.11 13.48 1.23
CA LEU A 102 -2.21 12.33 1.42
C LEU A 102 -2.64 11.39 2.56
N SER A 103 -3.10 11.92 3.69
CA SER A 103 -3.57 11.11 4.83
C SER A 103 -4.78 10.25 4.44
N ASP A 104 -5.68 10.79 3.64
CA ASP A 104 -6.90 10.10 3.20
C ASP A 104 -6.53 9.04 2.16
N LEU A 105 -5.64 9.38 1.22
CA LEU A 105 -5.10 8.44 0.24
C LEU A 105 -4.37 7.27 0.91
N ALA A 106 -3.56 7.53 1.94
CA ALA A 106 -2.84 6.51 2.69
C ALA A 106 -3.80 5.62 3.52
N SER A 107 -4.80 6.21 4.17
CA SER A 107 -5.82 5.48 4.93
C SER A 107 -6.65 4.56 4.03
N ARG A 108 -7.07 5.08 2.87
CA ARG A 108 -7.76 4.29 1.83
C ARG A 108 -6.87 3.15 1.34
N ASN A 109 -5.61 3.43 1.06
CA ASN A 109 -4.66 2.45 0.58
C ASN A 109 -4.52 1.27 1.56
N GLY A 110 -4.36 1.58 2.86
CA GLY A 110 -4.32 0.56 3.91
C GLY A 110 -5.59 -0.30 3.94
N SER A 111 -6.76 0.32 3.79
CA SER A 111 -8.05 -0.39 3.76
C SER A 111 -8.19 -1.31 2.55
N LEU A 112 -7.79 -0.85 1.36
CA LEU A 112 -7.80 -1.65 0.14
C LEU A 112 -6.81 -2.82 0.22
N ARG A 113 -5.60 -2.60 0.74
CA ARG A 113 -4.60 -3.66 0.94
C ARG A 113 -5.09 -4.72 1.92
N ALA A 114 -5.68 -4.32 3.05
CA ALA A 114 -6.23 -5.26 4.02
C ALA A 114 -7.35 -6.13 3.43
N ALA A 115 -8.22 -5.56 2.58
CA ALA A 115 -9.24 -6.32 1.87
C ALA A 115 -8.62 -7.28 0.83
N LEU A 116 -7.58 -6.85 0.12
CA LEU A 116 -6.89 -7.69 -0.88
C LEU A 116 -6.22 -8.90 -0.22
N GLU A 117 -5.70 -8.72 0.98
CA GLU A 117 -5.14 -9.81 1.76
C GLU A 117 -6.19 -10.86 2.16
N SER A 118 -7.36 -10.40 2.63
CA SER A 118 -8.49 -11.30 2.93
C SER A 118 -8.96 -12.07 1.69
N VAL A 119 -8.97 -11.42 0.53
CA VAL A 119 -9.27 -12.06 -0.76
C VAL A 119 -8.26 -13.14 -1.10
N LEU A 120 -6.96 -12.86 -0.97
CA LEU A 120 -5.91 -13.84 -1.29
C LEU A 120 -6.03 -15.09 -0.42
N VAL A 121 -6.30 -14.91 0.87
CA VAL A 121 -6.59 -16.03 1.79
C VAL A 121 -7.75 -16.88 1.27
N ALA A 122 -8.86 -16.26 0.87
CA ALA A 122 -10.01 -16.97 0.32
C ALA A 122 -9.70 -17.66 -1.02
N PHE A 123 -8.86 -17.05 -1.86
CA PHE A 123 -8.43 -17.65 -3.12
C PHE A 123 -7.59 -18.90 -2.90
N GLU A 124 -6.68 -18.93 -1.93
CA GLU A 124 -5.89 -20.13 -1.62
C GLU A 124 -6.77 -21.34 -1.23
N GLU A 125 -7.91 -21.10 -0.57
CA GLU A 125 -8.86 -22.17 -0.24
C GLU A 125 -9.63 -22.68 -1.47
N LEU A 126 -9.83 -21.83 -2.48
CA LEU A 126 -10.70 -22.08 -3.63
C LEU A 126 -9.96 -22.48 -4.92
N THR A 127 -8.67 -22.17 -5.02
CA THR A 127 -7.82 -22.47 -6.18
C THR A 127 -7.70 -23.98 -6.43
N GLY A 128 -7.64 -24.36 -7.70
CA GLY A 128 -7.49 -25.75 -8.14
C GLY A 128 -8.77 -26.59 -8.03
N ARG A 129 -9.92 -25.96 -7.76
CA ARG A 129 -11.24 -26.60 -7.77
C ARG A 129 -11.88 -26.48 -9.15
N PRO A 130 -12.73 -27.42 -9.58
CA PRO A 130 -13.49 -27.25 -10.82
C PRO A 130 -14.33 -25.95 -10.78
N GLY A 131 -14.21 -25.09 -11.79
CA GLY A 131 -14.89 -23.80 -11.83
C GLY A 131 -14.15 -22.64 -11.14
N SER A 132 -12.87 -22.81 -10.76
CA SER A 132 -12.02 -21.76 -10.17
C SER A 132 -11.23 -20.95 -11.20
N GLU A 133 -11.50 -21.07 -12.50
CA GLU A 133 -10.63 -20.49 -13.55
C GLU A 133 -10.49 -18.96 -13.40
N MET A 134 -11.59 -18.27 -13.09
CA MET A 134 -11.60 -16.82 -12.88
C MET A 134 -10.88 -16.43 -11.57
N ILE A 135 -10.95 -17.27 -10.54
CA ILE A 135 -10.19 -17.09 -9.30
C ILE A 135 -8.69 -17.20 -9.59
N ASP A 136 -8.28 -18.22 -10.33
CA ASP A 136 -6.88 -18.48 -10.65
C ASP A 136 -6.29 -17.37 -11.54
N GLU A 137 -7.07 -16.84 -12.48
CA GLU A 137 -6.69 -15.68 -13.29
C GLU A 137 -6.45 -14.43 -12.42
N VAL A 138 -7.44 -14.05 -11.59
CA VAL A 138 -7.34 -12.85 -10.75
C VAL A 138 -6.22 -13.01 -9.72
N ARG A 139 -6.07 -14.20 -9.13
CA ARG A 139 -4.95 -14.54 -8.24
C ARG A 139 -3.59 -14.28 -8.89
N ASN A 140 -3.38 -14.73 -10.13
CA ASN A 140 -2.14 -14.49 -10.86
C ASN A 140 -1.89 -12.99 -11.12
N ARG A 141 -2.94 -12.23 -11.44
CA ARG A 141 -2.84 -10.77 -11.60
C ARG A 141 -2.41 -10.09 -10.30
N ILE A 142 -2.97 -10.51 -9.16
CA ILE A 142 -2.59 -9.98 -7.84
C ILE A 142 -1.12 -10.30 -7.54
N TYR A 143 -0.66 -11.54 -7.76
CA TYR A 143 0.75 -11.88 -7.54
C TYR A 143 1.72 -11.14 -8.45
N ASN A 144 1.35 -10.89 -9.70
CA ASN A 144 2.17 -10.07 -10.60
C ASN A 144 2.28 -8.64 -10.09
N HIS A 145 1.16 -8.03 -9.67
CA HIS A 145 1.17 -6.71 -9.05
C HIS A 145 2.06 -6.67 -7.80
N LEU A 146 1.95 -7.65 -6.90
CA LEU A 146 2.79 -7.73 -5.70
C LEU A 146 4.29 -7.87 -6.03
N ARG A 147 4.63 -8.58 -7.10
CA ARG A 147 6.02 -8.71 -7.57
C ARG A 147 6.55 -7.39 -8.12
N GLU A 148 5.74 -6.65 -8.87
CA GLU A 148 6.09 -5.33 -9.38
C GLU A 148 6.29 -4.32 -8.25
N GLU A 149 5.41 -4.31 -7.25
CA GLU A 149 5.53 -3.47 -6.04
C GLU A 149 6.80 -3.77 -5.26
N ALA A 150 7.11 -5.06 -5.05
CA ALA A 150 8.34 -5.47 -4.38
C ALA A 150 9.60 -5.04 -5.15
N ALA A 151 9.58 -5.11 -6.48
CA ALA A 151 10.69 -4.68 -7.33
C ALA A 151 10.93 -3.15 -7.31
N ARG A 152 9.89 -2.35 -7.01
CA ARG A 152 10.01 -0.88 -6.84
C ARG A 152 10.66 -0.48 -5.52
N GLY A 153 10.95 -1.43 -4.62
CA GLY A 153 11.53 -1.15 -3.30
C GLY A 153 10.55 -0.55 -2.30
N TRP A 154 9.27 -0.40 -2.67
CA TRP A 154 8.19 0.03 -1.80
C TRP A 154 7.60 -1.16 -1.06
N SER A 155 8.27 -1.62 0.01
CA SER A 155 7.68 -2.66 0.88
C SER A 155 6.80 -2.02 1.95
N PHE A 156 5.58 -1.62 1.58
CA PHE A 156 4.52 -1.35 2.57
C PHE A 156 3.76 -2.65 2.94
N TRP A 157 3.99 -3.73 2.20
CA TRP A 157 3.65 -5.07 2.65
C TRP A 157 4.67 -5.49 3.70
N ASP A 158 4.29 -5.39 4.97
CA ASP A 158 4.97 -6.17 6.00
C ASP A 158 4.74 -7.65 5.65
N VAL A 159 5.72 -8.25 4.96
CA VAL A 159 5.74 -9.65 4.52
C VAL A 159 5.47 -10.60 5.70
N SER A 160 5.72 -10.14 6.93
CA SER A 160 5.39 -10.78 8.20
C SER A 160 3.90 -11.00 8.41
N SER A 161 3.05 -10.04 8.03
CA SER A 161 1.61 -10.07 8.32
C SER A 161 0.85 -11.08 7.47
N PHE A 162 1.18 -11.17 6.18
CA PHE A 162 0.62 -12.17 5.26
C PHE A 162 1.13 -13.58 5.58
N ARG A 163 2.46 -13.76 5.78
CA ARG A 163 3.03 -15.06 6.15
C ARG A 163 2.51 -15.56 7.50
N GLY A 164 2.33 -14.66 8.47
CA GLY A 164 1.76 -14.98 9.77
C GLY A 164 0.32 -15.49 9.67
N ARG A 165 -0.52 -14.88 8.83
CA ARG A 165 -1.88 -15.35 8.57
C ARG A 165 -1.91 -16.68 7.80
N MET A 166 -1.03 -16.87 6.82
CA MET A 166 -0.91 -18.14 6.09
C MET A 166 -0.45 -19.30 6.99
N ALA A 167 0.44 -19.05 7.95
CA ALA A 167 0.86 -20.05 8.93
C ALA A 167 -0.28 -20.44 9.89
N ALA A 168 -1.19 -19.53 10.21
CA ALA A 168 -2.35 -19.80 11.07
C ALA A 168 -3.45 -20.65 10.37
N LEU A 169 -3.45 -20.70 9.04
CA LEU A 169 -4.40 -21.48 8.24
C LEU A 169 -3.93 -22.91 7.95
N GLN A 170 -2.66 -23.23 8.23
CA GLN A 170 -2.16 -24.60 8.11
C GLN A 170 -2.47 -25.40 9.39
N PRO A 171 -3.06 -26.61 9.30
CA PRO A 171 -3.17 -27.48 10.46
C PRO A 171 -1.76 -27.86 10.95
N PRO A 172 -1.56 -28.04 12.28
CA PRO A 172 -0.24 -28.36 12.82
C PRO A 172 0.27 -29.68 12.22
N PRO A 173 1.58 -29.81 11.97
CA PRO A 173 2.15 -31.04 11.45
C PRO A 173 1.87 -32.20 12.43
N SER A 174 1.43 -33.32 11.86
CA SER A 174 1.09 -34.57 12.55
C SER A 174 2.32 -35.25 13.16
#